data_AF-A0A381S1C6-F1
#
_entry.id   AF-A0A381S1C6-F1
#
_cell.length_a   1.000
_cell.length_b   1.000
_cell.length_c   1.000
_cell.angle_alpha   90.00
_cell.angle_beta   90.00
_cell.angle_gamma   90.00
#
_symmetry.space_group_name_H-M   'P 1'
#
loop_
_entity.id
_entity.type
_entity.pdbx_description
1 polymer ?
#
loop_
_entity_poly.entity_id
_entity_poly.type
_entity_poly.pdbx_seq_one_letter_code
_entity_poly.pdbx_strand_id
1 'polypeptide(L)'
;MGILASFVVVDQVNYYNKISFVAEVEKFIGDMEYARDYAISRSKQCVITTDAGDLQNPPNYNFSLRTADGLAAIILPSESNHTINLPDGASLDPTDNEIVLDTRGTPASDETITYSSSRFSASVEIILNSVTGFIEQ
;
A
#
# COMPACT_ATOMS: atom_id res chain seq x y z
N MET A 1 -10.14 42.70 17.87
CA MET A 1 -9.15 42.07 16.98
C MET A 1 -8.59 40.85 17.67
N GLY A 2 -8.67 39.69 17.03
CA GLY A 2 -7.92 38.48 17.39
C GLY A 2 -8.73 37.43 18.14
N ILE A 3 -8.53 36.15 17.78
CA ILE A 3 -9.05 34.92 18.40
C ILE A 3 -10.32 34.31 17.76
N LEU A 4 -10.54 34.46 16.44
CA LEU A 4 -11.37 33.50 15.69
C LEU A 4 -10.66 32.78 14.53
N ALA A 5 -9.44 33.19 14.18
CA ALA A 5 -8.72 32.60 13.05
C ALA A 5 -7.95 31.32 13.42
N SER A 6 -7.55 31.12 14.68
CA SER A 6 -6.68 29.98 15.02
C SER A 6 -7.43 28.65 15.07
N PHE A 7 -8.69 28.61 15.55
CA PHE A 7 -9.44 27.35 15.62
C PHE A 7 -9.93 26.87 14.25
N VAL A 8 -10.36 27.79 13.36
CA VAL A 8 -10.80 27.42 12.00
C VAL A 8 -9.62 26.87 11.20
N VAL A 9 -8.44 27.46 11.36
CA VAL A 9 -7.23 26.99 10.66
C VAL A 9 -6.80 25.62 11.17
N VAL A 10 -6.85 25.36 12.48
CA VAL A 10 -6.49 24.03 13.03
C VAL A 10 -7.47 22.96 12.56
N ASP A 11 -8.78 23.25 12.53
CA ASP A 11 -9.80 22.32 12.05
C ASP A 11 -9.66 22.03 10.55
N GLN A 12 -9.40 23.06 9.75
CA GLN A 12 -9.20 22.92 8.31
C GLN A 12 -7.90 22.16 7.97
N VAL A 13 -6.81 22.39 8.70
CA VAL A 13 -5.54 21.65 8.53
C VAL A 13 -5.72 20.17 8.88
N ASN A 14 -6.39 19.87 10.00
CA ASN A 14 -6.69 18.48 10.38
C ASN A 14 -7.58 17.78 9.36
N TYR A 15 -8.57 18.48 8.81
CA TYR A 15 -9.45 17.95 7.77
C TYR A 15 -8.68 17.60 6.48
N TYR A 16 -7.83 18.49 5.99
CA TYR A 16 -7.01 18.22 4.79
C TYR A 16 -6.00 17.09 5.03
N ASN A 17 -5.35 17.05 6.20
CA ASN A 17 -4.43 15.97 6.55
C ASN A 17 -5.13 14.60 6.52
N LYS A 18 -6.37 14.51 7.02
CA LYS A 18 -7.15 13.27 6.97
C LYS A 18 -7.47 12.86 5.53
N ILE A 19 -7.88 13.79 4.67
CA ILE A 19 -8.17 13.49 3.26
C ILE A 19 -6.91 13.02 2.54
N SER A 20 -5.78 13.69 2.76
CA SER A 20 -4.51 13.30 2.14
C SER A 20 -4.05 11.91 2.59
N PHE A 21 -4.15 11.60 3.89
CA PHE A 21 -3.84 10.27 4.40
C PHE A 21 -4.74 9.19 3.78
N VAL A 22 -6.06 9.44 3.72
CA VAL A 22 -7.00 8.50 3.10
C VAL A 22 -6.66 8.28 1.63
N ALA A 23 -6.33 9.33 0.87
CA ALA A 23 -5.94 9.18 -0.54
C ALA A 23 -4.63 8.37 -0.72
N GLU A 24 -3.66 8.51 0.18
CA GLU A 24 -2.43 7.71 0.16
C GLU A 24 -2.70 6.21 0.43
N VAL A 25 -3.57 5.93 1.41
CA VAL A 25 -4.01 4.56 1.74
C VAL A 25 -4.83 3.97 0.59
N GLU A 26 -5.79 4.71 0.04
CA GLU A 26 -6.64 4.26 -1.07
C GLU A 26 -5.81 3.98 -2.33
N LYS A 27 -4.78 4.78 -2.61
CA LYS A 27 -3.83 4.50 -3.69
C LYS A 27 -3.12 3.15 -3.44
N PHE A 28 -2.59 2.95 -2.25
CA PHE A 28 -1.89 1.70 -1.91
C PHE A 28 -2.80 0.47 -2.04
N ILE A 29 -4.04 0.55 -1.55
CA ILE A 29 -5.04 -0.52 -1.71
C ILE A 29 -5.37 -0.74 -3.19
N GLY A 30 -5.66 0.31 -3.95
CA GLY A 30 -5.99 0.21 -5.37
C GLY A 30 -4.85 -0.38 -6.21
N ASP A 31 -3.60 -0.05 -5.87
CA ASP A 31 -2.41 -0.61 -6.49
C ASP A 31 -2.30 -2.13 -6.20
N MET A 32 -2.60 -2.58 -4.97
CA MET A 32 -2.65 -4.00 -4.61
C MET A 32 -3.79 -4.75 -5.32
N GLU A 33 -4.99 -4.17 -5.37
CA GLU A 33 -6.15 -4.76 -6.05
C GLU A 33 -5.88 -4.94 -7.54
N TYR A 34 -5.30 -3.92 -8.17
CA TYR A 34 -4.87 -4.00 -9.57
C TYR A 34 -3.89 -5.15 -9.78
N ALA A 35 -2.85 -5.26 -8.95
CA ALA A 35 -1.84 -6.30 -9.06
C ALA A 35 -2.45 -7.71 -8.89
N ARG A 36 -3.35 -7.87 -7.91
CA ARG A 36 -4.11 -9.11 -7.69
C ARG A 36 -4.91 -9.49 -8.92
N ASP A 37 -5.74 -8.58 -9.43
CA ASP A 37 -6.62 -8.85 -10.58
C ASP A 37 -5.82 -9.10 -11.87
N TYR A 38 -4.71 -8.38 -12.03
CA TYR A 38 -3.75 -8.58 -13.13
C TYR A 38 -3.15 -9.99 -13.09
N ALA A 39 -2.81 -10.52 -11.90
CA ALA A 39 -2.28 -11.87 -11.72
C ALA A 39 -3.36 -12.94 -11.95
N ILE A 40 -4.58 -12.74 -11.42
CA ILE A 40 -5.73 -13.63 -11.64
C ILE A 40 -6.02 -13.77 -13.13
N SER A 41 -6.05 -12.66 -13.89
CA SER A 41 -6.32 -12.69 -15.33
C SER A 41 -5.30 -13.52 -16.14
N ARG A 42 -4.14 -13.81 -15.55
CA ARG A 42 -3.07 -14.62 -16.14
C ARG A 42 -2.93 -16.00 -15.50
N SER A 43 -3.77 -16.32 -14.52
CA SER A 43 -3.69 -17.54 -13.71
C SER A 43 -2.30 -17.74 -13.09
N LYS A 44 -1.72 -16.65 -12.57
CA LYS A 44 -0.40 -16.65 -11.91
C LYS A 44 -0.54 -16.19 -10.46
N GLN A 45 0.44 -16.57 -9.63
CA GLN A 45 0.54 -16.04 -8.27
C GLN A 45 1.02 -14.59 -8.31
N CYS A 46 0.41 -13.74 -7.48
CA CYS A 46 0.88 -12.38 -7.23
C CYS A 46 1.81 -12.39 -6.03
N VAL A 47 2.89 -11.63 -6.10
CA VAL A 47 3.87 -11.45 -5.01
C VAL A 47 3.91 -9.96 -4.70
N ILE A 48 3.56 -9.62 -3.47
CA ILE A 48 3.61 -8.27 -2.93
C ILE A 48 4.86 -8.22 -2.05
N THR A 49 5.76 -7.29 -2.34
CA THR A 49 6.97 -7.08 -1.54
C THR A 49 6.96 -5.69 -0.93
N THR A 50 7.23 -5.61 0.37
CA THR A 50 7.46 -4.36 1.10
C THR A 50 8.93 -4.27 1.50
N ASP A 51 9.50 -3.07 1.43
CA ASP A 51 10.90 -2.81 1.77
C ASP A 51 10.95 -1.58 2.69
N ALA A 52 11.70 -1.68 3.78
CA ALA A 52 11.83 -0.60 4.76
C ALA A 52 12.55 0.64 4.20
N GLY A 53 13.20 0.52 3.05
CA GLY A 53 14.12 1.52 2.53
C GLY A 53 15.44 1.55 3.30
N ASP A 54 16.35 2.39 2.85
CA ASP A 54 17.63 2.66 3.49
C ASP A 54 17.93 4.18 3.52
N LEU A 55 19.16 4.56 3.87
CA LEU A 55 19.56 5.97 3.94
C LEU A 55 19.51 6.71 2.58
N GLN A 56 19.44 5.98 1.47
CA GLN A 56 19.44 6.51 0.10
C GLN A 56 18.11 6.26 -0.62
N ASN A 57 17.35 5.25 -0.22
CA ASN A 57 16.09 4.84 -0.84
C ASN A 57 14.96 4.91 0.16
N PRO A 58 13.85 5.61 -0.14
CA PRO A 58 12.70 5.62 0.75
C PRO A 58 12.09 4.21 0.88
N PRO A 59 11.33 3.97 1.97
CA PRO A 59 10.46 2.81 2.07
C PRO A 59 9.63 2.65 0.80
N ASN A 60 9.46 1.42 0.33
CA ASN A 60 8.80 1.17 -0.94
C ASN A 60 8.07 -0.16 -0.96
N TYR A 61 7.26 -0.35 -2.00
CA TYR A 61 6.62 -1.62 -2.29
C TYR A 61 6.65 -1.90 -3.79
N ASN A 62 6.50 -3.17 -4.15
CA ASN A 62 6.42 -3.59 -5.54
C ASN A 62 5.56 -4.86 -5.69
N PHE A 63 5.14 -5.11 -6.94
CA PHE A 63 4.27 -6.22 -7.28
C PHE A 63 4.86 -7.06 -8.40
N SER A 64 4.87 -8.38 -8.22
CA SER A 64 5.46 -9.29 -9.20
C SER A 64 4.57 -10.48 -9.48
N LEU A 65 4.64 -11.02 -10.69
CA LEU A 65 4.09 -12.32 -11.04
C LEU A 65 5.12 -13.41 -10.79
N ARG A 66 4.72 -14.49 -10.13
CA ARG A 66 5.55 -15.69 -10.06
C ARG A 66 5.47 -16.46 -11.38
N THR A 67 6.62 -16.64 -12.02
CA THR A 67 6.79 -17.38 -13.27
C THR A 67 7.72 -18.59 -13.06
N ALA A 68 7.86 -19.44 -14.08
CA ALA A 68 8.79 -20.56 -14.02
C ALA A 68 10.26 -20.10 -13.92
N ASP A 69 10.56 -18.93 -14.48
CA ASP A 69 11.92 -18.36 -14.56
C ASP A 69 12.22 -17.38 -13.42
N GLY A 70 11.30 -17.22 -12.45
CA GLY A 70 11.42 -16.28 -11.33
C GLY A 70 10.30 -15.25 -11.27
N LEU A 71 10.58 -14.07 -10.71
CA LEU A 71 9.62 -12.98 -10.57
C LEU A 71 9.64 -12.07 -11.80
N ALA A 72 8.46 -11.83 -12.38
CA ALA A 72 8.28 -10.86 -13.45
C ALA A 72 7.53 -9.63 -12.91
N ALA A 73 8.08 -8.43 -13.15
CA ALA A 73 7.49 -7.18 -12.67
C ALA A 73 6.06 -6.95 -13.18
N ILE A 74 5.18 -6.49 -12.29
CA ILE A 74 3.89 -5.89 -12.65
C ILE A 74 4.10 -4.37 -12.65
N ILE A 75 3.92 -3.74 -13.81
CA ILE A 75 3.98 -2.28 -13.94
C ILE A 75 2.56 -1.74 -13.88
N LEU A 76 2.30 -0.87 -12.92
CA LEU A 76 0.97 -0.26 -12.76
C LEU A 76 0.73 0.78 -13.84
N PRO A 77 -0.50 0.99 -14.31
CA PRO A 77 -0.80 2.05 -15.29
C PRO A 77 -0.51 3.46 -14.76
N SER A 78 -0.62 3.65 -13.44
CA SER A 78 -0.35 4.89 -12.72
C SER A 78 1.14 5.18 -12.52
N GLU A 79 2.00 4.17 -12.65
CA GLU A 79 3.42 4.25 -12.28
C GLU A 79 4.30 3.75 -13.43
N SER A 80 5.33 4.50 -13.79
CA SER A 80 6.28 4.05 -14.83
C SER A 80 7.32 3.06 -14.31
N ASN A 81 7.44 2.92 -12.99
CA ASN A 81 8.44 2.11 -12.32
C ASN A 81 7.79 0.89 -11.67
N HIS A 82 8.55 -0.19 -11.56
CA HIS A 82 8.14 -1.38 -10.81
C HIS A 82 8.13 -1.13 -9.30
N THR A 83 9.16 -0.43 -8.81
CA THR A 83 9.28 -0.02 -7.41
C THR A 83 8.53 1.28 -7.18
N ILE A 84 7.62 1.27 -6.21
CA ILE A 84 6.77 2.39 -5.86
C ILE A 84 7.19 2.90 -4.50
N ASN A 85 7.77 4.11 -4.49
CA ASN A 85 8.24 4.74 -3.27
C ASN A 85 7.06 5.25 -2.45
N LEU A 86 7.11 5.01 -1.15
CA LEU A 86 6.16 5.58 -0.21
C LEU A 86 6.40 7.09 -0.09
N PRO A 87 5.34 7.88 0.16
CA PRO A 87 5.46 9.29 0.48
C PRO A 87 6.35 9.54 1.70
N ASP A 88 6.90 10.75 1.81
CA ASP A 88 7.75 11.11 2.94
C ASP A 88 7.01 10.94 4.28
N GLY A 89 7.67 10.27 5.21
CA GLY A 89 7.14 9.93 6.53
C GLY A 89 6.13 8.78 6.57
N ALA A 90 5.86 8.11 5.44
CA ALA A 90 5.02 6.90 5.39
C ALA A 90 5.86 5.61 5.57
N SER A 91 5.25 4.59 6.15
CA SER A 91 5.87 3.29 6.40
C SER A 91 4.85 2.16 6.36
N LEU A 92 5.33 0.95 6.09
CA LEU A 92 4.55 -0.29 6.12
C LEU A 92 5.10 -1.23 7.19
N ASP A 93 4.21 -1.93 7.89
CA ASP A 93 4.55 -3.01 8.81
C ASP A 93 3.69 -4.24 8.45
N PRO A 94 4.25 -5.45 8.27
CA PRO A 94 5.66 -5.79 8.39
C PRO A 94 6.55 -5.14 7.32
N THR A 95 7.74 -4.71 7.76
CA THR A 95 8.84 -4.29 6.89
C THR A 95 9.55 -5.50 6.31
N ASP A 96 10.18 -5.32 5.14
CA ASP A 96 10.98 -6.36 4.45
C ASP A 96 10.22 -7.68 4.29
N ASN A 97 8.95 -7.59 3.89
CA ASN A 97 8.03 -8.72 3.85
C ASN A 97 7.66 -9.12 2.41
N GLU A 98 7.33 -10.40 2.26
CA GLU A 98 6.77 -10.96 1.02
C GLU A 98 5.42 -11.62 1.31
N ILE A 99 4.36 -11.11 0.67
CA ILE A 99 3.03 -11.73 0.70
C ILE A 99 2.75 -12.36 -0.65
N VAL A 100 2.38 -13.63 -0.65
CA VAL A 100 2.09 -14.40 -1.87
C VAL A 100 0.60 -14.69 -1.95
N LEU A 101 -0.03 -14.21 -3.02
CA LEU A 101 -1.40 -14.53 -3.37
C LEU A 101 -1.41 -15.70 -4.37
N ASP A 102 -2.30 -16.66 -4.15
CA ASP A 102 -2.50 -17.77 -5.07
C ASP A 102 -3.08 -17.31 -6.43
N THR A 103 -3.33 -18.25 -7.34
CA THR A 103 -3.88 -17.93 -8.67
C THR A 103 -5.31 -17.39 -8.67
N ARG A 104 -5.98 -17.41 -7.50
CA ARG A 104 -7.31 -16.83 -7.27
C ARG A 104 -7.22 -15.51 -6.51
N GLY A 105 -6.02 -15.04 -6.20
CA GLY A 105 -5.78 -13.80 -5.48
C GLY A 105 -5.93 -13.90 -3.97
N THR A 106 -5.91 -15.11 -3.39
CA THR A 106 -6.02 -15.30 -1.94
C THR A 106 -4.66 -15.62 -1.32
N PRO A 107 -4.28 -14.99 -0.19
CA PRO A 107 -3.12 -15.41 0.58
C PRO A 107 -3.35 -16.77 1.28
N ALA A 108 -2.28 -17.37 1.81
CA ALA A 108 -2.35 -18.66 2.51
C ALA A 108 -3.02 -18.56 3.90
N SER A 109 -2.90 -17.40 4.54
CA SER A 109 -3.50 -16.98 5.80
C SER A 109 -3.97 -15.53 5.67
N ASP A 110 -4.81 -15.05 6.58
CA ASP A 110 -5.12 -13.63 6.61
C ASP A 110 -3.81 -12.87 6.89
N GLU A 111 -3.46 -11.96 5.99
CA GLU A 111 -2.25 -11.14 6.10
C GLU A 111 -2.65 -9.72 6.46
N THR A 112 -1.91 -9.09 7.37
CA THR A 112 -2.16 -7.71 7.79
C THR A 112 -0.96 -6.84 7.47
N ILE A 113 -1.21 -5.72 6.80
CA ILE A 113 -0.24 -4.67 6.56
C ILE A 113 -0.74 -3.40 7.26
N THR A 114 0.02 -2.89 8.22
CA THR A 114 -0.26 -1.59 8.81
C THR A 114 0.41 -0.50 7.97
N TYR A 115 -0.40 0.38 7.39
CA TYR A 115 0.07 1.61 6.76
C TYR A 115 0.10 2.74 7.80
N SER A 116 1.26 3.36 7.99
CA SER A 116 1.43 4.46 8.93
C SER A 116 1.99 5.70 8.25
N SER A 117 1.58 6.88 8.69
CA SER A 117 2.14 8.16 8.25
C SER A 117 2.46 9.06 9.44
N SER A 118 3.74 9.33 9.66
CA SER A 118 4.23 10.29 10.66
C SER A 118 3.83 11.72 10.31
N ARG A 119 3.72 12.04 9.01
CA ARG A 119 3.28 13.35 8.51
C ARG A 119 1.86 13.70 8.96
N PHE A 120 0.98 12.70 8.98
CA PHE A 120 -0.42 12.87 9.40
C PHE A 120 -0.70 12.35 10.82
N SER A 121 0.28 11.72 11.47
CA SER A 121 0.14 11.06 12.78
C SER A 121 -1.04 10.08 12.80
N ALA A 122 -1.16 9.28 11.73
CA ALA A 122 -2.26 8.35 11.52
C ALA A 122 -1.75 6.98 11.04
N SER A 123 -2.51 5.93 11.34
CA SER A 123 -2.25 4.56 10.89
C SER A 123 -3.56 3.84 10.57
N VAL A 124 -3.50 2.86 9.68
CA VAL A 124 -4.62 1.99 9.32
C VAL A 124 -4.10 0.56 9.10
N GLU A 125 -4.89 -0.42 9.50
CA GLU A 125 -4.61 -1.83 9.25
C GLU A 125 -5.30 -2.24 7.95
N ILE A 126 -4.56 -2.85 7.04
CA ILE A 126 -5.08 -3.36 5.78
C ILE A 126 -5.00 -4.88 5.83
N ILE A 127 -6.13 -5.55 5.66
CA ILE A 127 -6.26 -7.00 5.80
C ILE A 127 -6.49 -7.61 4.42
N LEU A 128 -5.63 -8.55 4.04
CA LEU A 128 -5.81 -9.40 2.88
C LEU A 128 -6.45 -10.71 3.34
N ASN A 129 -7.71 -10.92 2.98
CA ASN A 129 -8.50 -12.05 3.45
C ASN A 129 -8.14 -13.35 2.69
N SER A 130 -7.78 -14.40 3.43
CA SER A 130 -7.41 -15.72 2.87
C SER A 130 -8.54 -16.49 2.22
N VAL A 131 -9.80 -16.15 2.52
CA VAL A 131 -10.97 -16.85 2.00
C VAL A 131 -11.50 -16.17 0.74
N THR A 132 -11.61 -14.84 0.77
CA THR A 132 -12.23 -14.06 -0.30
C THR A 132 -11.21 -13.42 -1.23
N GLY A 133 -9.96 -13.23 -0.78
CA GLY A 133 -8.96 -12.44 -1.48
C GLY A 133 -9.24 -10.93 -1.47
N PHE A 134 -10.30 -10.48 -0.78
CA PHE A 134 -10.60 -9.06 -0.64
C PHE A 134 -9.58 -8.36 0.25
N ILE A 135 -9.39 -7.07 -0.05
CA ILE A 135 -8.51 -6.19 0.69
C ILE A 135 -9.41 -5.21 1.43
N GLU A 136 -9.32 -5.21 2.76
CA GLU A 136 -10.17 -4.43 3.65
C GLU A 136 -9.30 -3.48 4.50
N GLN A 137 -9.82 -2.33 4.93
CA GLN A 137 -9.16 -1.37 5.82
C GLN A 137 -9.97 -1.11 7.10
#